data_AF-A0A9X2F5K3-F1
#
_entry.id   AF-A0A9X2F5K3-F1
#
_cell.length_a   1.000
_cell.length_b   1.000
_cell.length_c   1.000
_cell.angle_alpha   90.00
_cell.angle_beta   90.00
_cell.angle_gamma   90.00
#
_symmetry.space_group_name_H-M   'P 1'
#
loop_
_entity.id
_entity.type
_entity.pdbx_description
1 polymer ?
#
loop_
_entity_poly.entity_id
_entity_poly.type
_entity_poly.pdbx_seq_one_letter_code
_entity_poly.pdbx_strand_id
1 'polypeptide(L)'
;MSDRYTLVSGRPYVHQKCGTTTVINEGHFATLCNPFNVCLGTICANCGPGSLKDFHWEDTGESISDYRKRLRCEAPLWAVWYWLFAPILGAAIGAAVMVNFKAPNMTVTSAAITGAGIGVFLMIFLVGPMITGPIVGSRFYGQR
;
A
#
# COMPACT_ATOMS: atom_id res chain seq x y z
N MET A 1 31.09 16.21 -4.67
CA MET A 1 30.25 15.86 -5.83
C MET A 1 29.45 14.62 -5.47
N SER A 2 28.30 14.79 -4.80
CA SER A 2 27.46 13.70 -4.27
C SER A 2 26.00 14.18 -4.18
N ASP A 3 25.42 14.57 -5.31
CA ASP A 3 24.04 15.07 -5.43
C ASP A 3 23.25 14.24 -6.44
N ARG A 4 23.02 12.94 -6.16
CA ARG A 4 22.29 12.10 -7.12
C ARG A 4 21.20 11.18 -6.60
N TYR A 5 20.82 11.23 -5.33
CA TYR A 5 19.66 10.49 -4.81
C TYR A 5 19.05 11.15 -3.56
N THR A 6 18.61 12.41 -3.63
CA THR A 6 17.63 12.90 -2.63
C THR A 6 16.31 12.20 -2.93
N LEU A 7 16.04 11.09 -2.22
CA LEU A 7 14.70 10.52 -2.19
C LEU A 7 13.75 11.65 -1.81
N VAL A 8 12.81 11.98 -2.70
CA VAL A 8 11.78 12.97 -2.40
C VAL A 8 11.06 12.46 -1.17
N SER A 9 11.32 13.10 -0.03
CA SER A 9 10.77 12.69 1.25
C SER A 9 9.36 13.22 1.43
N GLY A 10 8.75 13.84 0.41
CA GLY A 10 7.40 14.37 0.47
C GLY A 10 6.98 15.14 -0.77
N ARG A 11 5.67 15.22 -1.02
CA ARG A 11 5.12 15.92 -2.19
C ARG A 11 3.78 16.59 -1.84
N PRO A 12 3.54 17.84 -2.25
CA PRO A 12 2.27 18.51 -2.03
C PRO A 12 1.18 17.99 -2.97
N TYR A 13 -0.05 17.89 -2.46
CA TYR A 13 -1.27 17.68 -3.25
C TYR A 13 -2.39 18.61 -2.81
N VAL A 14 -3.38 18.77 -3.67
CA VAL A 14 -4.51 19.69 -3.47
C VAL A 14 -5.83 18.94 -3.46
N HIS A 15 -6.70 19.27 -2.50
CA HIS A 15 -8.07 18.76 -2.47
C HIS A 15 -8.96 19.53 -3.45
N GLN A 16 -9.57 18.84 -4.41
CA GLN A 16 -10.36 19.45 -5.49
C GLN A 16 -11.53 20.31 -4.98
N LYS A 17 -12.17 19.91 -3.88
CA LYS A 17 -13.37 20.62 -3.38
C LYS A 17 -13.03 21.96 -2.69
N CYS A 18 -11.96 21.99 -1.89
CA CYS A 18 -11.65 23.16 -1.05
C CYS A 18 -10.38 23.92 -1.48
N GLY A 19 -9.61 23.39 -2.43
CA GLY A 19 -8.39 24.02 -2.93
C GLY A 19 -7.21 24.02 -1.93
N THR A 20 -7.37 23.46 -0.73
CA THR A 20 -6.28 23.42 0.26
C THR A 20 -5.17 22.47 -0.17
N THR A 21 -3.94 22.98 -0.22
CA THR A 21 -2.71 22.19 -0.38
C THR A 21 -2.35 21.49 0.93
N THR A 22 -2.03 20.19 0.85
CA THR A 22 -1.53 19.37 1.94
C THR A 22 -0.19 18.76 1.52
N VAL A 23 0.83 18.89 2.36
CA VAL A 23 2.15 18.29 2.14
C VAL A 23 2.23 16.98 2.91
N ILE A 24 2.53 15.88 2.22
CA ILE A 24 2.82 14.61 2.87
C ILE A 24 4.30 14.35 2.85
N ASN A 25 4.80 13.76 3.94
CA ASN A 25 6.21 13.43 4.09
C ASN A 25 6.41 11.94 4.48
N GLU A 26 7.64 11.48 4.30
CA GLU A 26 8.23 10.23 4.79
C GLU A 26 7.36 8.99 4.57
N GLY A 27 7.00 8.28 5.65
CA GLY A 27 6.23 7.03 5.59
C GLY A 27 4.84 7.21 4.98
N HIS A 28 4.22 8.38 5.15
CA HIS A 28 2.93 8.68 4.52
C HIS A 28 3.08 8.87 3.01
N PHE A 29 4.16 9.54 2.57
CA PHE A 29 4.51 9.64 1.16
C PHE A 29 4.77 8.26 0.55
N ALA A 30 5.60 7.44 1.19
CA ALA A 30 5.87 6.07 0.74
C ALA A 30 4.59 5.21 0.67
N THR A 31 3.67 5.38 1.63
CA THR A 31 2.40 4.64 1.62
C THR A 31 1.48 5.06 0.47
N LEU A 32 1.40 6.38 0.21
CA LEU A 32 0.54 6.91 -0.84
C LEU A 32 1.09 6.62 -2.24
N CYS A 33 2.42 6.64 -2.39
CA CYS A 33 3.08 6.45 -3.66
C CYS A 33 3.40 4.98 -3.97
N ASN A 34 3.35 4.06 -2.98
CA ASN A 34 3.42 2.62 -3.27
C ASN A 34 2.08 2.14 -3.85
N PRO A 35 2.01 1.79 -5.15
CA PRO A 35 0.77 1.33 -5.79
C PRO A 35 0.20 0.03 -5.21
N PHE A 36 1.06 -0.72 -4.50
CA PHE A 36 0.79 -2.00 -3.88
C PHE A 36 0.43 -1.91 -2.40
N ASN A 37 0.53 -0.74 -1.77
CA ASN A 37 -0.06 -0.56 -0.45
C ASN A 37 -1.56 -0.33 -0.60
N VAL A 38 -2.35 -0.98 0.25
CA VAL A 38 -3.79 -0.68 0.34
C VAL A 38 -3.93 0.73 0.88
N CYS A 39 -4.32 1.65 0.01
CA CYS A 39 -4.56 3.05 0.33
C CYS A 39 -5.92 3.41 -0.25
N LEU A 40 -6.90 3.58 0.65
CA LEU A 40 -8.30 3.85 0.31
C LEU A 40 -8.59 5.35 0.19
N GLY A 41 -7.72 6.18 0.76
CA GLY A 41 -7.92 7.62 0.83
C GLY A 41 -6.69 8.33 1.40
N THR A 42 -6.76 9.65 1.41
CA THR A 42 -5.78 10.52 2.07
C THR A 42 -6.52 11.65 2.79
N ILE A 43 -5.80 12.55 3.45
CA ILE A 43 -6.37 13.58 4.32
C ILE A 43 -6.15 14.97 3.73
N CYS A 44 -7.17 15.80 3.72
CA CYS A 44 -7.05 17.23 3.52
C CYS A 44 -6.79 17.91 4.88
N ALA A 45 -5.80 18.82 4.94
CA ALA A 45 -5.52 19.60 6.14
C ALA A 45 -6.72 20.43 6.66
N ASN A 46 -7.69 20.74 5.78
CA ASN A 46 -8.89 21.50 6.13
C ASN A 46 -10.16 20.63 6.25
N CYS A 47 -10.41 19.75 5.28
CA CYS A 47 -11.66 18.96 5.23
C CYS A 47 -11.60 17.60 5.94
N GLY A 48 -10.41 17.10 6.27
CA GLY A 48 -10.24 15.75 6.79
C GLY A 48 -10.16 14.67 5.69
N PRO A 49 -10.52 13.41 6.00
CA PRO A 49 -10.35 12.28 5.09
C PRO A 49 -11.16 12.40 3.79
N GLY A 50 -10.59 11.95 2.67
CA GLY A 50 -11.25 11.90 1.37
C GLY A 50 -10.75 10.75 0.50
N SER A 51 -11.46 10.49 -0.61
CA SER A 51 -11.07 9.48 -1.59
C SER A 51 -9.88 9.96 -2.41
N LEU A 52 -9.02 9.04 -2.87
CA LEU A 52 -7.85 9.39 -3.71
C LEU A 52 -8.21 10.11 -5.02
N LYS A 53 -9.46 10.00 -5.47
CA LYS A 53 -9.97 10.69 -6.66
C LYS A 53 -10.19 12.19 -6.42
N ASP A 54 -10.42 12.57 -5.17
CA ASP A 54 -10.74 13.95 -4.77
C ASP A 54 -9.48 14.83 -4.66
N PHE A 55 -8.29 14.24 -4.86
CA PHE A 55 -7.02 14.93 -4.75
C PHE A 55 -6.21 14.83 -6.05
N HIS A 56 -5.40 15.85 -6.30
CA HIS A 56 -4.42 15.87 -7.39
C HIS A 56 -3.09 16.42 -6.91
N TRP A 57 -1.99 15.97 -7.53
CA TRP A 57 -0.66 16.50 -7.25
C TRP A 57 -0.56 17.97 -7.65
N GLU A 58 0.02 18.81 -6.80
CA GLU A 58 0.07 20.26 -7.03
C GLU A 58 0.91 20.64 -8.26
N ASP A 59 1.98 19.89 -8.51
CA ASP A 59 2.94 20.13 -9.59
C ASP A 59 2.50 19.59 -10.95
N THR A 60 1.84 18.42 -10.99
CA THR A 60 1.41 17.80 -12.27
C THR A 60 -0.08 17.94 -12.57
N GLY A 61 -0.91 18.30 -11.59
CA GLY A 61 -2.36 18.25 -11.73
C GLY A 61 -2.94 16.84 -11.87
N GLU A 62 -2.11 15.80 -11.82
CA GLU A 62 -2.55 14.40 -11.98
C GLU A 62 -3.33 13.96 -10.75
N SER A 63 -4.51 13.34 -10.94
CA SER A 63 -5.25 12.74 -9.82
C SER A 63 -4.38 11.69 -9.13
N ILE A 64 -4.37 11.67 -7.80
CA ILE A 64 -3.61 10.66 -7.04
C ILE A 64 -4.09 9.24 -7.38
N SER A 65 -5.38 9.09 -7.68
CA SER A 65 -5.95 7.82 -8.12
C SER A 65 -5.38 7.33 -9.46
N ASP A 66 -5.19 8.23 -10.42
CA ASP A 66 -4.67 7.91 -11.76
C ASP A 66 -3.16 7.71 -11.71
N TYR A 67 -2.45 8.52 -10.93
CA TYR A 67 -1.04 8.32 -10.60
C TYR A 67 -0.79 6.88 -10.11
N ARG A 68 -1.59 6.40 -9.14
CA ARG A 68 -1.46 5.02 -8.63
C ARG A 68 -1.81 3.95 -9.66
N LYS A 69 -2.78 4.19 -10.55
CA LYS A 69 -3.09 3.24 -11.64
C LYS A 69 -1.92 3.12 -12.60
N ARG A 70 -1.35 4.26 -13.02
CA ARG A 70 -0.19 4.31 -13.92
C ARG A 70 1.01 3.57 -13.31
N LEU A 71 1.30 3.82 -12.04
CA LEU A 71 2.34 3.09 -11.33
C LEU A 71 2.11 1.57 -11.28
N ARG A 72 0.85 1.10 -11.14
CA ARG A 72 0.54 -0.35 -11.25
C ARG A 72 0.79 -0.89 -12.65
N CYS A 73 0.44 -0.14 -13.69
CA CYS A 73 0.65 -0.54 -15.08
C CYS A 73 2.14 -0.63 -15.44
N GLU A 74 2.97 0.25 -14.86
CA GLU A 74 4.42 0.26 -15.04
C GLU A 74 5.17 -0.72 -14.13
N ALA A 75 4.45 -1.34 -13.17
CA ALA A 75 5.07 -2.22 -12.20
C ALA A 75 5.52 -3.54 -12.84
N PRO A 76 6.62 -4.14 -12.34
CA PRO A 76 7.11 -5.39 -12.87
C PRO A 76 6.12 -6.54 -12.62
N LEU A 77 6.03 -7.47 -13.58
CA LEU A 77 5.10 -8.60 -13.54
C LEU A 77 5.19 -9.42 -12.24
N TRP A 78 6.38 -9.57 -11.65
CA TRP A 78 6.54 -10.30 -10.39
C TRP A 78 5.77 -9.66 -9.23
N ALA A 79 5.59 -8.34 -9.21
CA ALA A 79 4.85 -7.65 -8.15
C ALA A 79 3.34 -7.89 -8.28
N VAL A 80 2.85 -8.04 -9.52
CA VAL A 80 1.48 -8.49 -9.80
C VAL A 80 1.28 -9.92 -9.32
N TRP A 81 2.22 -10.83 -9.65
CA TRP A 81 2.17 -12.21 -9.19
C TRP A 81 2.24 -12.35 -7.67
N TYR A 82 3.07 -11.53 -7.00
CA TYR A 82 3.09 -11.46 -5.54
C TYR A 82 1.70 -11.10 -5.00
N TRP A 83 1.05 -10.07 -5.54
CA TRP A 83 -0.29 -9.69 -5.10
C TRP A 83 -1.36 -10.74 -5.34
N LEU A 84 -1.22 -11.57 -6.38
CA LEU A 84 -2.15 -12.67 -6.67
C LEU A 84 -1.93 -13.88 -5.76
N PHE A 85 -0.67 -14.26 -5.50
CA PHE A 85 -0.36 -15.52 -4.80
C PHE A 85 -0.03 -15.36 -3.32
N ALA A 86 0.47 -14.20 -2.87
CA ALA A 86 0.78 -13.98 -1.46
C ALA A 86 -0.43 -14.15 -0.53
N PRO A 87 -1.66 -13.74 -0.88
CA PRO A 87 -2.84 -14.01 -0.05
C PRO A 87 -3.13 -15.51 0.09
N ILE A 88 -2.94 -16.28 -0.98
CA ILE A 88 -3.17 -17.74 -0.97
C ILE A 88 -2.13 -18.42 -0.08
N LEU A 89 -0.87 -18.02 -0.21
CA LEU A 89 0.21 -18.54 0.63
C LEU A 89 -0.01 -18.16 2.10
N GLY A 90 -0.39 -16.91 2.37
CA GLY A 90 -0.75 -16.44 3.70
C GLY A 90 -1.91 -17.22 4.30
N ALA A 91 -2.97 -17.47 3.52
CA ALA A 91 -4.11 -18.28 3.94
C ALA A 91 -3.69 -19.70 4.32
N ALA A 92 -2.89 -20.35 3.48
CA ALA A 92 -2.42 -21.72 3.72
C ALA A 92 -1.56 -21.82 4.97
N ILE A 93 -0.59 -20.91 5.15
CA ILE A 93 0.29 -20.88 6.33
C ILE A 93 -0.54 -20.58 7.59
N GLY A 94 -1.39 -19.57 7.54
CA GLY A 94 -2.21 -19.17 8.68
C GLY A 94 -3.17 -20.28 9.12
N ALA A 95 -3.83 -20.95 8.16
CA ALA A 95 -4.67 -22.11 8.45
C ALA A 95 -3.86 -23.25 9.08
N ALA A 96 -2.70 -23.60 8.51
CA ALA A 96 -1.85 -24.65 9.04
C ALA A 96 -1.40 -24.35 10.48
N VAL A 97 -0.92 -23.13 10.75
CA VAL A 97 -0.51 -22.71 12.10
C VAL A 97 -1.68 -22.79 13.07
N MET A 98 -2.84 -22.20 12.73
CA MET A 98 -3.96 -22.13 13.66
C MET A 98 -4.61 -23.49 13.92
N VAL A 99 -4.58 -24.43 12.96
CA VAL A 99 -5.05 -25.81 13.19
C VAL A 99 -4.15 -26.54 14.18
N ASN A 100 -2.83 -26.33 14.12
CA ASN A 100 -1.87 -26.95 15.04
C ASN A 100 -1.91 -26.35 16.45
N PHE A 101 -2.24 -25.06 16.58
CA PHE A 101 -2.30 -24.33 17.86
C PHE A 101 -3.72 -23.95 18.29
N LYS A 102 -4.73 -24.70 17.84
CA LYS A 102 -6.12 -24.36 18.10
C LYS A 102 -6.48 -24.47 19.59
N ALA A 103 -7.35 -23.58 20.06
CA ALA A 103 -7.94 -23.69 21.39
C ALA A 103 -8.75 -24.99 21.53
N PRO A 104 -8.84 -25.59 22.73
CA PRO A 104 -9.49 -26.89 22.93
C PRO A 104 -10.99 -26.90 22.58
N ASN A 105 -11.66 -25.75 22.67
CA ASN A 105 -13.07 -25.56 22.31
C ASN A 105 -13.28 -25.19 20.82
N MET A 106 -12.21 -25.09 20.01
CA MET A 106 -12.29 -24.68 18.61
C MET A 106 -12.31 -25.90 17.67
N THR A 107 -13.26 -25.91 16.72
CA THR A 107 -13.30 -26.95 15.68
C THR A 107 -12.14 -26.76 14.69
N VAL A 108 -11.77 -27.82 13.98
CA VAL A 108 -10.70 -27.74 12.97
C VAL A 108 -11.10 -26.75 11.85
N THR A 109 -12.37 -26.78 11.45
CA THR A 109 -12.89 -25.88 10.40
C THR A 109 -12.82 -24.41 10.82
N SER A 110 -13.26 -24.08 12.04
CA SER A 110 -13.18 -22.69 12.50
C SER A 110 -11.72 -22.26 12.71
N ALA A 111 -10.86 -23.14 13.20
CA ALA A 111 -9.42 -22.89 13.30
C ALA A 111 -8.80 -22.56 11.93
N ALA A 112 -9.11 -23.36 10.90
CA ALA A 112 -8.59 -23.16 9.56
C ALA A 112 -9.07 -21.85 8.93
N ILE A 113 -10.35 -21.51 9.07
CA ILE A 113 -10.92 -20.26 8.52
C ILE A 113 -10.32 -19.04 9.23
N THR A 114 -10.29 -19.04 10.56
CA THR A 114 -9.71 -17.93 11.34
C THR A 114 -8.23 -17.77 11.03
N GLY A 115 -7.48 -18.88 11.00
CA GLY A 115 -6.07 -18.88 10.63
C GLY A 115 -5.84 -18.35 9.22
N ALA A 116 -6.63 -18.79 8.25
CA ALA A 116 -6.54 -18.30 6.87
C ALA A 116 -6.79 -16.79 6.78
N GLY A 117 -7.82 -16.28 7.45
CA GLY A 117 -8.12 -14.85 7.48
C GLY A 117 -6.99 -14.01 8.07
N ILE A 118 -6.42 -14.45 9.21
CA ILE A 118 -5.27 -13.78 9.84
C ILE A 118 -4.05 -13.85 8.92
N GLY A 119 -3.78 -15.01 8.33
CA GLY A 119 -2.64 -15.21 7.44
C GLY A 119 -2.69 -14.33 6.19
N VAL A 120 -3.87 -14.20 5.57
CA VAL A 120 -4.10 -13.25 4.46
C VAL A 120 -3.86 -11.82 4.90
N PHE A 121 -4.42 -11.43 6.05
CA PHE A 121 -4.25 -10.08 6.59
C PHE A 121 -2.77 -9.73 6.82
N LEU A 122 -2.02 -10.60 7.50
CA LEU A 122 -0.60 -10.38 7.76
C LEU A 122 0.23 -10.33 6.48
N MET A 123 -0.07 -11.19 5.50
CA MET A 123 0.64 -11.18 4.22
C MET A 123 0.40 -9.90 3.43
N ILE A 124 -0.84 -9.39 3.40
CA ILE A 124 -1.20 -8.21 2.63
C ILE A 124 -0.73 -6.92 3.33
N PHE A 125 -0.90 -6.80 4.64
CA PHE A 125 -0.71 -5.53 5.35
C PHE A 125 0.64 -5.39 6.05
N LEU A 126 1.32 -6.49 6.39
CA LEU A 126 2.66 -6.46 7.00
C LEU A 126 3.74 -6.84 6.00
N VAL A 127 3.65 -8.05 5.44
CA VAL A 127 4.74 -8.62 4.63
C VAL A 127 4.81 -7.98 3.24
N GLY A 128 3.65 -7.75 2.60
CA GLY A 128 3.56 -7.12 1.28
C GLY A 128 4.26 -5.75 1.19
N PRO A 129 3.96 -4.80 2.09
CA PRO A 129 4.63 -3.51 2.11
C PRO A 129 6.14 -3.61 2.39
N MET A 130 6.57 -4.55 3.24
CA MET A 130 7.99 -4.77 3.54
C MET A 130 8.78 -5.29 2.33
N ILE A 131 8.20 -6.18 1.52
CA ILE A 131 8.87 -6.74 0.34
C ILE A 131 8.77 -5.77 -0.85
N THR A 132 7.59 -5.21 -1.09
CA THR A 132 7.36 -4.34 -2.27
C THR A 132 7.96 -2.95 -2.07
N GLY A 133 7.97 -2.40 -0.85
CA GLY A 133 8.43 -1.06 -0.54
C GLY A 133 9.87 -0.77 -1.02
N PRO A 134 10.88 -1.59 -0.69
CA PRO A 134 12.26 -1.38 -1.13
C PRO A 134 12.46 -1.53 -2.64
N ILE A 135 11.78 -2.50 -3.26
CA ILE A 135 12.01 -2.88 -4.66
C ILE A 135 11.28 -1.92 -5.62
N VAL A 136 10.07 -1.50 -5.24
CA VAL A 136 9.24 -0.56 -6.01
C VAL A 136 9.68 0.87 -5.70
N GLY A 137 9.98 1.17 -4.44
CA GLY A 137 10.35 2.51 -4.01
C GLY A 137 11.60 3.08 -4.67
N SER A 138 12.65 2.27 -4.82
CA SER A 138 13.89 2.71 -5.49
C SER A 138 13.68 3.07 -6.97
N ARG A 139 12.66 2.51 -7.63
CA ARG A 139 12.36 2.76 -9.05
C ARG A 139 11.38 3.91 -9.27
N PHE A 140 10.45 4.14 -8.33
CA PHE A 140 9.36 5.11 -8.50
C PHE A 140 9.50 6.38 -7.65
N TYR A 141 10.28 6.38 -6.55
CA TYR A 141 10.56 7.59 -5.76
C TYR A 141 11.71 8.44 -6.32
N GLY A 142 12.44 7.92 -7.31
CA GLY A 142 13.60 8.58 -7.92
C GLY A 142 13.31 9.37 -9.19
N GLN A 143 12.05 9.49 -9.64
CA GLN A 143 11.72 10.20 -10.88
C GLN A 143 10.59 11.22 -10.70
N ARG A 144 10.95 12.42 -10.25
CA ARG A 144 10.79 13.73 -10.93
C ARG A 144 11.00 14.85 -9.92
#